data_AF-A0A1Q6K464-F1
#
_entry.id   AF-A0A1Q6K464-F1
#
_cell.length_a   1.000
_cell.length_b   1.000
_cell.length_c   1.000
_cell.angle_alpha   90.00
_cell.angle_beta   90.00
_cell.angle_gamma   90.00
#
_symmetry.space_group_name_H-M   'P 1'
#
loop_
_entity.id
_entity.type
_entity.pdbx_description
1 polymer ?
#
loop_
_entity_poly.entity_id
_entity_poly.type
_entity_poly.pdbx_seq_one_letter_code
_entity_poly.pdbx_strand_id
1 'polypeptide(L)'
;MERKKTKMKNKILYIIMAIIIIAGIVVGCTAKFKFSLAYDDSNRIEVYIGKDYTKSDVESIAKEVFGTNDVLIQKIEFFNDSVAITVRESNDEQLNNLVTKINEKYETSLTKDDLTVVEIPHYRGRDLMANYVWPIVISAALIIAYEAIRFRKLGVVKVVAKLIIWPIVIEALYLSILAIARIPISYYTLPLGIILAVLTLTVITYKNEKRLIEYNRKKN
;
A
#
# COMPACT_ATOMS: atom_id res chain seq x y z
N MET A 1 -11.47 26.65 31.36
CA MET A 1 -12.30 26.35 30.15
C MET A 1 -11.54 25.57 29.07
N GLU A 2 -10.25 25.81 28.84
CA GLU A 2 -9.48 25.11 27.79
C GLU A 2 -9.46 23.58 27.89
N ARG A 3 -9.20 22.99 29.07
CA ARG A 3 -9.19 21.52 29.25
C ARG A 3 -10.50 20.84 28.85
N LYS A 4 -11.66 21.51 29.03
CA LYS A 4 -12.98 21.00 28.63
C LYS A 4 -13.13 21.04 27.10
N LYS A 5 -12.65 22.11 26.46
CA LYS A 5 -12.62 22.28 24.98
C LYS A 5 -11.73 21.22 24.31
N THR A 6 -10.54 20.93 24.86
CA THR A 6 -9.63 19.87 24.35
C THR A 6 -10.24 18.48 24.49
N LYS A 7 -10.90 18.17 25.61
CA LYS A 7 -11.59 16.89 25.79
C LYS A 7 -12.73 16.69 24.79
N MET A 8 -13.50 17.73 24.45
CA MET A 8 -14.57 17.62 23.45
C MET A 8 -14.04 17.42 22.03
N LYS A 9 -12.96 18.15 21.65
CA LYS A 9 -12.29 17.95 20.35
C LYS A 9 -11.79 16.52 20.15
N ASN A 10 -11.20 15.92 21.19
CA ASN A 10 -10.72 14.54 21.13
C ASN A 10 -11.87 13.52 20.96
N LYS A 11 -13.02 13.77 21.59
CA LYS A 11 -14.21 12.92 21.42
C LYS A 11 -14.74 12.97 19.99
N ILE A 12 -14.85 14.17 19.41
CA ILE A 12 -15.29 14.36 18.02
C ILE A 12 -14.34 13.64 17.06
N LEU A 13 -13.02 13.76 17.27
CA LEU A 13 -12.03 13.07 16.45
C LEU A 13 -12.22 11.54 16.50
N TYR A 14 -12.42 10.95 17.67
CA TYR A 14 -12.63 9.51 17.79
C TYR A 14 -13.92 9.02 17.12
N ILE A 15 -14.97 9.83 17.16
CA ILE A 15 -16.23 9.53 16.44
C ILE A 15 -15.99 9.54 14.92
N ILE A 16 -15.28 10.55 14.39
CA ILE A 16 -14.96 10.64 12.97
C ILE A 16 -14.12 9.45 12.53
N MET A 17 -13.08 9.08 13.28
CA MET A 17 -12.25 7.91 13.01
C MET A 17 -13.09 6.63 12.96
N ALA A 18 -14.01 6.44 13.91
CA ALA A 18 -14.88 5.28 13.94
C ALA A 18 -15.81 5.21 12.71
N ILE A 19 -16.37 6.35 12.29
CA ILE A 19 -17.20 6.43 11.07
C ILE A 19 -16.41 6.05 9.82
N ILE A 20 -15.18 6.58 9.68
CA ILE A 20 -14.29 6.25 8.55
C ILE A 20 -14.00 4.74 8.52
N ILE A 21 -13.71 4.15 9.68
CA ILE A 21 -13.43 2.70 9.77
C ILE A 21 -14.67 1.88 9.39
N ILE A 22 -15.85 2.24 9.89
CA ILE A 22 -17.11 1.55 9.55
C ILE A 22 -17.38 1.66 8.05
N ALA A 23 -17.25 2.86 7.47
CA ALA A 23 -17.43 3.05 6.03
C ALA A 23 -16.41 2.24 5.22
N GLY A 24 -15.16 2.21 5.65
CA GLY A 24 -14.10 1.41 5.03
C GLY A 24 -14.40 -0.10 5.04
N ILE A 25 -14.91 -0.62 6.17
CA ILE A 25 -15.33 -2.03 6.28
C ILE A 25 -16.48 -2.31 5.31
N VAL A 26 -17.52 -1.46 5.29
CA VAL A 26 -18.68 -1.64 4.39
C VAL A 26 -18.23 -1.66 2.93
N VAL A 27 -17.39 -0.71 2.52
CA VAL A 27 -16.85 -0.65 1.14
C VAL A 27 -15.94 -1.86 0.85
N GLY A 28 -15.09 -2.25 1.79
CA GLY A 28 -14.20 -3.41 1.65
C GLY A 28 -14.97 -4.73 1.47
N CYS A 29 -16.09 -4.91 2.17
CA CYS A 29 -16.94 -6.09 2.04
C CYS A 29 -17.78 -6.08 0.76
N THR A 30 -18.27 -4.92 0.31
CA THR A 30 -19.19 -4.82 -0.84
C THR A 30 -18.45 -4.68 -2.18
N ALA A 31 -17.51 -3.74 -2.27
CA ALA A 31 -16.82 -3.37 -3.50
C ALA A 31 -15.45 -4.06 -3.69
N LYS A 32 -15.01 -4.82 -2.67
CA LYS A 32 -13.66 -5.40 -2.53
C LYS A 32 -12.55 -4.35 -2.61
N PHE A 33 -11.35 -4.69 -2.14
CA PHE A 33 -10.20 -3.83 -2.36
C PHE A 33 -9.81 -3.85 -3.84
N LYS A 34 -9.53 -2.66 -4.40
CA LYS A 34 -8.95 -2.56 -5.75
C LYS A 34 -7.48 -2.97 -5.65
N PHE A 35 -7.04 -3.91 -6.47
CA PHE A 35 -5.62 -4.26 -6.59
C PHE A 35 -5.01 -3.53 -7.79
N SER A 36 -3.72 -3.22 -7.69
CA SER A 36 -2.93 -2.75 -8.82
C SER A 36 -2.73 -3.88 -9.82
N LEU A 37 -2.53 -3.56 -11.10
CA LEU A 37 -2.24 -4.53 -12.16
C LEU A 37 -1.08 -5.48 -11.83
N ALA A 38 -0.13 -5.05 -10.98
CA ALA A 38 0.94 -5.93 -10.51
C ALA A 38 0.48 -7.12 -9.65
N TYR A 39 -0.76 -7.11 -9.14
CA TYR A 39 -1.30 -8.10 -8.21
C TYR A 39 -2.71 -8.58 -8.58
N ASP A 40 -3.25 -8.12 -9.70
CA ASP A 40 -4.59 -8.44 -10.19
C ASP A 40 -4.46 -9.20 -11.51
N ASP A 41 -5.53 -9.90 -11.92
CA ASP A 41 -5.57 -10.59 -13.21
C ASP A 41 -5.25 -9.57 -14.33
N SER A 42 -4.14 -9.80 -15.03
CA SER A 42 -3.63 -8.86 -16.02
C SER A 42 -2.69 -9.52 -17.03
N ASN A 43 -2.58 -8.91 -18.19
CA ASN A 43 -1.65 -9.30 -19.24
C ASN A 43 -0.46 -8.35 -19.22
N ARG A 44 0.74 -8.92 -19.05
CA ARG A 44 2.01 -8.23 -19.16
C ARG A 44 2.57 -8.46 -20.56
N ILE A 45 2.66 -7.38 -21.31
CA ILE A 45 3.18 -7.37 -22.68
C ILE A 45 4.59 -6.79 -22.62
N GLU A 46 5.59 -7.61 -22.97
CA GLU A 46 6.97 -7.20 -23.03
C GLU A 46 7.36 -6.91 -24.48
N VAL A 47 7.97 -5.74 -24.68
CA VAL A 47 8.33 -5.21 -26.00
C VAL A 47 9.79 -4.81 -25.99
N TYR A 48 10.58 -5.40 -26.88
CA TYR A 48 11.95 -4.98 -27.17
C TYR A 48 11.92 -3.90 -28.26
N ILE A 49 12.09 -2.63 -27.87
CA ILE A 49 12.13 -1.47 -28.77
C ILE A 49 13.53 -1.34 -29.42
N GLY A 50 14.59 -1.83 -28.75
CA GLY A 50 15.97 -1.79 -29.26
C GLY A 50 16.59 -0.39 -29.33
N LYS A 51 15.91 0.61 -28.77
CA LYS A 51 16.32 2.03 -28.70
C LYS A 51 15.82 2.64 -27.39
N ASP A 52 16.44 3.75 -26.99
CA ASP A 52 15.95 4.58 -25.88
C ASP A 52 14.49 4.99 -26.08
N TYR A 53 13.64 4.63 -25.11
CA TYR A 53 12.23 5.03 -25.10
C TYR A 53 11.91 5.96 -23.92
N THR A 54 10.86 6.76 -24.10
CA THR A 54 10.30 7.60 -23.05
C THR A 54 9.11 6.90 -22.42
N LYS A 55 9.11 6.73 -21.10
CA LYS A 55 8.00 6.08 -20.38
C LYS A 55 6.63 6.72 -20.66
N SER A 56 6.55 8.05 -20.69
CA SER A 56 5.29 8.78 -20.92
C SER A 56 4.72 8.54 -22.32
N ASP A 57 5.59 8.33 -23.30
CA ASP A 57 5.20 8.09 -24.68
C ASP A 57 4.57 6.71 -24.82
N VAL A 58 5.24 5.68 -24.29
CA VAL A 58 4.72 4.31 -24.25
C VAL A 58 3.42 4.24 -23.44
N GLU A 59 3.36 4.97 -22.31
CA GLU A 59 2.14 5.06 -21.50
C GLU A 59 0.97 5.67 -22.29
N SER A 60 1.22 6.74 -23.06
CA SER A 60 0.18 7.39 -23.87
C SER A 60 -0.31 6.48 -24.99
N ILE A 61 0.60 5.81 -25.70
CA ILE A 61 0.26 4.83 -26.73
C ILE A 61 -0.60 3.71 -26.12
N ALA A 62 -0.18 3.13 -25.01
CA ALA A 62 -0.89 2.05 -24.37
C ALA A 62 -2.30 2.50 -23.89
N LYS A 63 -2.43 3.67 -23.28
CA LYS A 63 -3.75 4.19 -22.86
C LYS A 63 -4.70 4.35 -24.03
N GLU A 64 -4.19 4.81 -25.18
CA GLU A 64 -4.98 4.98 -26.38
C GLU A 64 -5.38 3.63 -27.00
N VAL A 65 -4.45 2.69 -27.11
CA VAL A 65 -4.66 1.36 -27.72
C VAL A 65 -5.62 0.50 -26.88
N PHE A 66 -5.46 0.52 -25.57
CA PHE A 66 -6.26 -0.30 -24.65
C PHE A 66 -7.52 0.43 -24.15
N GLY A 67 -7.73 1.69 -24.54
CA GLY A 67 -8.90 2.49 -24.16
C GLY A 67 -9.06 2.66 -22.64
N THR A 68 -7.97 2.57 -21.88
CA THR A 68 -7.98 2.56 -20.41
C THR A 68 -6.89 3.46 -19.84
N ASN A 69 -7.18 4.11 -18.72
CA ASN A 69 -6.18 4.84 -17.95
C ASN A 69 -5.42 3.96 -16.96
N ASP A 70 -5.88 2.72 -16.73
CA ASP A 70 -5.25 1.75 -15.84
C ASP A 70 -4.20 0.96 -16.63
N VAL A 71 -3.02 1.57 -16.83
CA VAL A 71 -1.86 0.97 -17.51
C VAL A 71 -0.64 1.09 -16.60
N LEU A 72 0.13 0.00 -16.48
CA LEU A 72 1.37 -0.02 -15.72
C LEU A 72 2.57 -0.22 -16.65
N ILE A 73 3.43 0.79 -16.73
CA ILE A 73 4.66 0.75 -17.52
C ILE A 73 5.86 0.51 -16.59
N GLN A 74 6.60 -0.57 -16.87
CA GLN A 74 7.80 -0.97 -16.14
C GLN A 74 8.98 -1.15 -17.09
N LYS A 75 10.17 -0.76 -16.63
CA LYS A 75 11.42 -1.05 -17.32
C LYS A 75 11.85 -2.48 -16.98
N ILE A 76 12.23 -3.27 -17.97
CA ILE A 76 12.62 -4.67 -17.78
C ILE A 76 14.13 -4.79 -17.57
N GLU A 77 14.93 -4.08 -18.36
CA GLU A 77 16.37 -4.25 -18.41
C GLU A 77 17.16 -3.04 -17.87
N PHE A 78 18.47 -3.24 -17.66
CA PHE A 78 19.37 -2.15 -17.30
C PHE A 78 19.51 -1.16 -18.47
N PHE A 79 19.51 -1.67 -19.70
CA PHE A 79 19.39 -0.89 -20.93
C PHE A 79 17.94 -0.43 -21.11
N ASN A 80 17.77 0.76 -21.66
CA ASN A 80 16.47 1.43 -21.77
C ASN A 80 15.83 1.16 -23.14
N ASP A 81 15.84 -0.11 -23.53
CA ASP A 81 15.41 -0.63 -24.83
C ASP A 81 14.26 -1.63 -24.74
N SER A 82 13.92 -2.10 -23.53
CA SER A 82 12.86 -3.07 -23.27
C SER A 82 11.83 -2.54 -22.28
N VAL A 83 10.56 -2.61 -22.64
CA VAL A 83 9.45 -2.11 -21.83
C VAL A 83 8.41 -3.19 -21.57
N ALA A 84 7.92 -3.25 -20.33
CA ALA A 84 6.76 -4.03 -19.95
C ALA A 84 5.54 -3.13 -19.81
N ILE A 85 4.47 -3.49 -20.51
CA ILE A 85 3.17 -2.82 -20.51
C ILE A 85 2.18 -3.80 -19.90
N THR A 86 1.70 -3.51 -18.70
CA THR A 86 0.70 -4.35 -18.04
C THR A 86 -0.68 -3.70 -18.14
N VAL A 87 -1.68 -4.47 -18.57
CA VAL A 87 -3.09 -4.08 -18.74
C VAL A 87 -4.01 -5.21 -18.27
N ARG A 88 -5.26 -4.94 -17.89
CA ARG A 88 -6.17 -5.99 -17.38
C ARG A 88 -6.47 -7.06 -18.42
N GLU A 89 -6.72 -6.64 -19.65
CA GLU A 89 -7.07 -7.52 -20.75
C GLU A 89 -6.39 -6.99 -22.01
N SER A 90 -5.97 -7.91 -22.87
CA SER A 90 -5.44 -7.58 -24.20
C SER A 90 -6.00 -8.57 -25.21
N ASN A 91 -6.40 -8.07 -26.37
CA ASN A 91 -6.78 -8.90 -27.51
C ASN A 91 -5.81 -8.70 -28.70
N ASP A 92 -5.92 -9.58 -29.69
CA ASP A 92 -5.03 -9.59 -30.86
C ASP A 92 -5.06 -8.29 -31.67
N GLU A 93 -6.22 -7.67 -31.80
CA GLU A 93 -6.38 -6.39 -32.50
C GLU A 93 -5.64 -5.26 -31.78
N GLN A 94 -5.77 -5.20 -30.45
CA GLN A 94 -5.07 -4.24 -29.61
C GLN A 94 -3.55 -4.47 -29.64
N LEU A 95 -3.10 -5.72 -29.63
CA LEU A 95 -1.67 -6.04 -29.73
C LEU A 95 -1.09 -5.60 -31.08
N ASN A 96 -1.82 -5.81 -32.18
CA ASN A 96 -1.41 -5.31 -33.50
C ASN A 96 -1.35 -3.78 -33.54
N ASN A 97 -2.38 -3.11 -33.00
CA ASN A 97 -2.42 -1.64 -32.94
C ASN A 97 -1.29 -1.06 -32.06
N LEU A 98 -0.94 -1.76 -30.97
CA LEU A 98 0.19 -1.39 -30.12
C LEU A 98 1.50 -1.41 -30.91
N VAL A 99 1.75 -2.50 -31.64
CA VAL A 99 2.95 -2.66 -32.49
C VAL A 99 3.01 -1.58 -33.56
N THR A 100 1.91 -1.32 -34.26
CA THR A 100 1.85 -0.27 -35.29
C THR A 100 2.28 1.08 -34.73
N LYS A 101 1.74 1.48 -33.57
CA LYS A 101 2.06 2.78 -32.96
C LYS A 101 3.47 2.88 -32.40
N ILE A 102 4.00 1.78 -31.86
CA ILE A 102 5.39 1.71 -31.42
C ILE A 102 6.32 1.84 -32.63
N ASN A 103 6.03 1.13 -33.72
CA ASN A 103 6.78 1.21 -34.97
C ASN A 103 6.76 2.61 -35.59
N GLU A 104 5.59 3.25 -35.64
CA GLU A 104 5.45 4.62 -36.13
C GLU A 104 6.26 5.63 -35.30
N LYS A 105 6.30 5.46 -33.98
CA LYS A 105 6.97 6.42 -33.08
C LYS A 105 8.48 6.21 -32.96
N TYR A 106 8.92 4.96 -32.93
CA TYR A 106 10.32 4.60 -32.67
C TYR A 106 11.08 4.12 -33.92
N GLU A 107 10.42 4.15 -35.08
CA GLU A 107 10.94 3.69 -36.36
C GLU A 107 11.48 2.26 -36.24
N THR A 108 10.66 1.37 -35.69
CA THR A 108 10.96 -0.05 -35.52
C THR A 108 10.19 -0.89 -36.52
N SER A 109 10.59 -2.15 -36.69
CA SER A 109 9.95 -3.12 -37.58
C SER A 109 9.44 -4.34 -36.80
N LEU A 110 8.82 -4.08 -35.65
CA LEU A 110 8.28 -5.12 -34.78
C LEU A 110 7.01 -5.71 -35.37
N THR A 111 6.76 -6.96 -35.05
CA THR A 111 5.53 -7.70 -35.33
C THR A 111 4.89 -8.16 -34.03
N LYS A 112 3.67 -8.67 -34.09
CA LYS A 112 3.00 -9.23 -32.91
C LYS A 112 3.77 -10.41 -32.31
N ASP A 113 4.44 -11.19 -33.14
CA ASP A 113 5.20 -12.38 -32.71
C ASP A 113 6.46 -11.99 -31.91
N ASP A 114 6.91 -10.74 -32.02
CA ASP A 114 8.01 -10.19 -31.21
C ASP A 114 7.54 -9.76 -29.81
N LEU A 115 6.22 -9.73 -29.56
CA LEU A 115 5.67 -9.42 -28.24
C LEU A 115 5.67 -10.69 -27.38
N THR A 116 6.19 -10.57 -26.16
CA THR A 116 6.01 -11.63 -25.15
C THR A 116 4.84 -11.25 -24.25
N VAL A 117 3.74 -12.01 -24.33
CA VAL A 117 2.55 -11.79 -23.49
C VAL A 117 2.54 -12.83 -22.38
N VAL A 118 2.59 -12.37 -21.13
CA VAL A 118 2.55 -13.19 -19.92
C VAL A 118 1.28 -12.86 -19.13
N GLU A 119 0.47 -13.87 -18.86
CA GLU A 119 -0.68 -13.74 -17.95
C GLU A 119 -0.20 -13.69 -16.50
N ILE A 120 -0.55 -12.63 -15.80
CA ILE A 120 -0.32 -12.46 -14.37
C ILE A 120 -1.61 -12.87 -13.65
N PRO A 121 -1.59 -13.93 -12.83
CA PRO A 121 -2.75 -14.34 -12.05
C PRO A 121 -2.98 -13.40 -10.86
N HIS A 122 -4.24 -13.26 -10.45
CA HIS A 122 -4.63 -12.51 -9.27
C HIS A 122 -3.99 -13.06 -7.98
N TYR A 123 -3.23 -12.20 -7.30
CA TYR A 123 -2.67 -12.50 -5.98
C TYR A 123 -3.70 -12.17 -4.90
N ARG A 124 -4.02 -13.14 -4.05
CA ARG A 124 -4.85 -12.90 -2.87
C ARG A 124 -4.03 -12.07 -1.88
N GLY A 125 -4.59 -10.99 -1.36
CA GLY A 125 -3.87 -10.09 -0.43
C GLY A 125 -3.24 -10.77 0.79
N ARG A 126 -3.79 -11.92 1.24
CA ARG A 126 -3.19 -12.74 2.30
C ARG A 126 -1.86 -13.39 1.89
N ASP A 127 -1.71 -13.79 0.64
CA ASP A 127 -0.54 -14.49 0.14
C ASP A 127 0.61 -13.47 -0.02
N LEU A 128 0.27 -12.21 -0.35
CA LEU A 128 1.21 -11.08 -0.32
C LEU A 128 1.75 -10.82 1.10
N MET A 129 0.93 -11.01 2.14
CA MET A 129 1.35 -10.77 3.53
C MET A 129 2.01 -11.97 4.20
N ALA A 130 1.88 -13.18 3.67
CA ALA A 130 2.27 -14.41 4.35
C ALA A 130 3.73 -14.39 4.86
N ASN A 131 4.65 -13.88 4.04
CA ASN A 131 6.07 -13.78 4.39
C ASN A 131 6.39 -12.69 5.43
N TYR A 132 5.48 -11.74 5.67
CA TYR A 132 5.65 -10.63 6.61
C TYR A 132 5.09 -10.94 8.00
N VAL A 133 4.18 -11.90 8.13
CA VAL A 133 3.52 -12.21 9.42
C VAL A 133 4.55 -12.61 10.48
N TRP A 134 5.48 -13.51 10.16
CA TRP A 134 6.46 -14.00 11.14
C TRP A 134 7.39 -12.90 11.67
N PRO A 135 8.07 -12.11 10.81
CA PRO A 135 8.87 -10.98 11.28
C PRO A 135 8.07 -10.02 12.17
N ILE A 136 6.84 -9.66 11.78
CA ILE A 136 5.99 -8.72 12.54
C ILE A 136 5.66 -9.27 13.92
N VAL A 137 5.24 -10.54 14.01
CA VAL A 137 4.88 -11.17 15.29
C VAL A 137 6.08 -11.23 16.25
N ILE A 138 7.26 -11.60 15.75
CA ILE A 138 8.48 -11.66 16.55
C ILE A 138 8.85 -10.27 17.06
N SER A 139 8.85 -9.26 16.18
CA SER A 139 9.13 -7.87 16.58
C SER A 139 8.12 -7.34 17.59
N ALA A 140 6.83 -7.60 17.38
CA ALA A 140 5.77 -7.18 18.30
C ALA A 140 5.94 -7.80 19.69
N ALA A 141 6.27 -9.09 19.76
CA ALA A 141 6.51 -9.79 21.04
C ALA A 141 7.67 -9.16 21.82
N LEU A 142 8.80 -8.87 21.15
CA LEU A 142 9.97 -8.22 21.76
C LEU A 142 9.64 -6.82 22.28
N ILE A 143 8.91 -6.02 21.50
CA ILE A 143 8.49 -4.66 21.90
C ILE A 143 7.56 -4.70 23.11
N ILE A 144 6.58 -5.60 23.12
CA ILE A 144 5.65 -5.77 24.24
C ILE A 144 6.40 -6.18 25.51
N ALA A 145 7.32 -7.15 25.42
CA ALA A 145 8.12 -7.59 26.55
C ALA A 145 8.97 -6.43 27.13
N TYR A 146 9.64 -5.68 26.26
CA TYR A 146 10.44 -4.53 26.65
C TYR A 146 9.61 -3.45 27.37
N GLU A 147 8.50 -3.02 26.77
CA GLU A 147 7.64 -1.98 27.32
C GLU A 147 6.98 -2.42 28.63
N ALA A 148 6.58 -3.69 28.74
CA ALA A 148 6.03 -4.25 29.97
C ALA A 148 7.02 -4.16 31.13
N ILE A 149 8.30 -4.48 30.88
CA ILE A 149 9.35 -4.43 31.90
C ILE A 149 9.71 -2.97 32.24
N ARG A 150 9.98 -2.13 31.24
CA ARG A 150 10.40 -0.73 31.44
C ARG A 150 9.33 0.11 32.13
N PHE A 151 8.07 -0.03 31.70
CA PHE A 151 6.96 0.80 32.15
C PHE A 151 6.06 0.13 33.19
N ARG A 152 6.54 -0.94 33.85
CA ARG A 152 5.77 -1.69 34.88
C ARG A 152 5.14 -0.80 35.96
N LYS A 153 5.81 0.29 36.35
CA LYS A 153 5.35 1.26 37.36
C LYS A 153 4.10 2.04 36.92
N LEU A 154 3.82 2.13 35.63
CA LEU A 154 2.63 2.79 35.07
C LEU A 154 1.41 1.87 34.97
N GLY A 155 1.58 0.59 35.31
CA GLY A 155 0.59 -0.46 35.14
C GLY A 155 0.74 -1.17 33.79
N VAL A 156 1.31 -2.38 33.81
CA VAL A 156 1.64 -3.20 32.62
C VAL A 156 0.44 -3.35 31.69
N VAL A 157 -0.73 -3.70 32.23
CA VAL A 157 -1.96 -3.91 31.44
C VAL A 157 -2.32 -2.69 30.60
N LYS A 158 -2.19 -1.48 31.16
CA LYS A 158 -2.52 -0.23 30.46
C LYS A 158 -1.51 0.10 29.35
N VAL A 159 -0.25 -0.28 29.54
CA VAL A 159 0.83 -0.07 28.56
C VAL A 159 0.63 -1.04 27.39
N VAL A 160 0.51 -2.33 27.69
CA VAL A 160 0.33 -3.38 26.68
C VAL A 160 -0.96 -3.16 25.86
N ALA A 161 -2.08 -2.83 26.52
CA ALA A 161 -3.33 -2.56 25.80
C ALA A 161 -3.18 -1.40 24.79
N LYS A 162 -2.42 -0.35 25.13
CA LYS A 162 -2.18 0.76 24.19
C LYS A 162 -1.30 0.35 23.01
N LEU A 163 -0.28 -0.47 23.25
CA LEU A 163 0.62 -0.96 22.21
C LEU A 163 -0.08 -1.86 21.20
N ILE A 164 -1.19 -2.51 21.59
CA ILE A 164 -1.97 -3.36 20.70
C ILE A 164 -3.08 -2.55 20.01
N ILE A 165 -3.89 -1.83 20.79
CA ILE A 165 -5.11 -1.18 20.27
C ILE A 165 -4.78 -0.06 19.28
N TRP A 166 -3.79 0.79 19.59
CA TRP A 166 -3.54 1.98 18.76
C TRP A 166 -2.99 1.64 17.36
N PRO A 167 -1.99 0.76 17.21
CA PRO A 167 -1.56 0.33 15.87
C PRO A 167 -2.72 -0.26 15.06
N ILE A 168 -3.55 -1.13 15.65
CA ILE A 168 -4.71 -1.71 14.96
C ILE A 168 -5.67 -0.62 14.48
N VAL A 169 -5.97 0.38 15.32
CA VAL A 169 -6.86 1.49 14.94
C VAL A 169 -6.28 2.33 13.81
N ILE A 170 -4.98 2.61 13.83
CA ILE A 170 -4.30 3.40 12.78
C ILE A 170 -4.25 2.62 11.46
N GLU A 171 -3.91 1.33 11.50
CA GLU A 171 -3.91 0.46 10.31
C GLU A 171 -5.32 0.29 9.72
N ALA A 172 -6.33 0.09 10.57
CA ALA A 172 -7.72 0.02 10.14
C ALA A 172 -8.15 1.31 9.44
N LEU A 173 -7.75 2.47 9.98
CA LEU A 173 -8.04 3.77 9.37
C LEU A 173 -7.31 3.95 8.04
N TYR A 174 -6.04 3.53 7.96
CA TYR A 174 -5.26 3.53 6.72
C TYR A 174 -5.95 2.70 5.63
N LEU A 175 -6.28 1.44 5.92
CA LEU A 175 -6.97 0.55 4.97
C LEU A 175 -8.36 1.08 4.59
N SER A 176 -9.07 1.72 5.53
CA SER A 176 -10.38 2.30 5.26
C SER A 176 -10.32 3.44 4.26
N ILE A 177 -9.29 4.30 4.36
CA ILE A 177 -9.07 5.37 3.39
C ILE A 177 -8.79 4.78 2.00
N LEU A 178 -7.94 3.75 1.92
CA LEU A 178 -7.67 3.08 0.64
C LEU A 178 -8.93 2.47 0.01
N ALA A 179 -9.77 1.83 0.82
CA ALA A 179 -11.03 1.24 0.37
C ALA A 179 -11.98 2.30 -0.17
N ILE A 180 -12.24 3.36 0.61
CA ILE A 180 -13.18 4.44 0.27
C ILE A 180 -12.71 5.22 -0.96
N ALA A 181 -11.43 5.60 -0.99
CA ALA A 181 -10.84 6.37 -2.09
C ALA A 181 -10.56 5.52 -3.34
N ARG A 182 -10.80 4.19 -3.28
CA ARG A 182 -10.51 3.24 -4.36
C ARG A 182 -9.06 3.31 -4.85
N ILE A 183 -8.15 3.62 -3.93
CA ILE A 183 -6.70 3.61 -4.20
C ILE A 183 -6.26 2.16 -4.31
N PRO A 184 -5.61 1.75 -5.42
CA PRO A 184 -5.23 0.36 -5.63
C PRO A 184 -4.17 -0.08 -4.61
N ILE A 185 -4.35 -1.27 -4.03
CA ILE A 185 -3.32 -1.96 -3.27
C ILE A 185 -2.17 -2.24 -4.23
N SER A 186 -1.03 -1.63 -3.95
CA SER A 186 0.17 -1.66 -4.77
C SER A 186 1.37 -2.07 -3.94
N TYR A 187 2.54 -2.12 -4.57
CA TYR A 187 3.78 -2.47 -3.92
C TYR A 187 4.09 -1.58 -2.70
N TYR A 188 3.64 -0.33 -2.73
CA TYR A 188 3.85 0.65 -1.65
C TYR A 188 2.90 0.49 -0.46
N THR A 189 1.78 -0.23 -0.61
CA THR A 189 0.77 -0.32 0.44
C THR A 189 1.30 -1.00 1.70
N LEU A 190 2.04 -2.10 1.56
CA LEU A 190 2.62 -2.82 2.70
C LEU A 190 3.75 -2.04 3.40
N PRO A 191 4.77 -1.50 2.69
CA PRO A 191 5.80 -0.67 3.32
C PRO A 191 5.23 0.54 4.07
N LEU A 192 4.20 1.20 3.51
CA LEU A 192 3.56 2.33 4.16
C LEU A 192 2.85 1.94 5.46
N GLY A 193 2.16 0.80 5.48
CA GLY A 193 1.59 0.24 6.72
C GLY A 193 2.68 0.02 7.78
N ILE A 194 3.77 -0.66 7.43
CA ILE A 194 4.90 -0.89 8.36
C ILE A 194 5.45 0.43 8.92
N ILE A 195 5.64 1.45 8.08
CA ILE A 195 6.10 2.77 8.52
C ILE A 195 5.10 3.40 9.50
N LEU A 196 3.80 3.34 9.21
CA LEU A 196 2.74 3.85 10.09
C LEU A 196 2.73 3.12 11.45
N ALA A 197 2.90 1.80 11.46
CA ALA A 197 3.00 1.01 12.68
C ALA A 197 4.21 1.44 13.53
N VAL A 198 5.40 1.58 12.92
CA VAL A 198 6.63 2.00 13.61
C VAL A 198 6.48 3.41 14.19
N LEU A 199 5.93 4.35 13.43
CA LEU A 199 5.66 5.72 13.92
C LEU A 199 4.68 5.71 15.09
N THR A 200 3.61 4.93 14.99
CA THR A 200 2.60 4.81 16.05
C THR A 200 3.21 4.26 17.34
N LEU A 201 4.00 3.20 17.24
CA LEU A 201 4.71 2.61 18.38
C LEU A 201 5.68 3.61 19.01
N THR A 202 6.48 4.30 18.19
CA THR A 202 7.42 5.33 18.66
C THR A 202 6.73 6.44 19.46
N VAL A 203 5.57 6.91 18.97
CA VAL A 203 4.78 7.94 19.68
C VAL A 203 4.21 7.40 20.99
N ILE A 204 3.79 6.14 21.05
CA ILE A 204 3.30 5.50 22.28
C ILE A 204 4.43 5.40 23.29
N THR A 205 5.60 4.90 22.88
CA THR A 205 6.80 4.79 23.73
C THR A 205 7.20 6.14 24.30
N TYR A 206 7.25 7.18 23.46
CA TYR A 206 7.56 8.55 23.91
C TYR A 206 6.54 9.06 24.96
N LYS A 207 5.24 8.81 24.74
CA LYS A 207 4.20 9.18 25.70
C LYS A 207 4.31 8.39 27.01
N ASN A 208 4.69 7.11 26.96
CA ASN A 208 4.90 6.29 28.15
C ASN A 208 6.13 6.77 28.94
N GLU A 209 7.22 7.13 28.25
CA GLU A 209 8.42 7.71 28.86
C GLU A 209 8.11 9.00 29.64
N LYS A 210 7.43 9.94 28.99
CA LYS A 210 7.02 11.19 29.65
C LYS A 210 6.18 10.92 30.91
N ARG A 211 5.25 9.97 30.84
CA ARG A 211 4.41 9.58 31.99
C ARG A 211 5.22 8.92 33.11
N LEU A 212 6.26 8.15 32.77
CA LEU A 212 7.14 7.53 33.76
C LEU A 212 7.94 8.58 34.52
N ILE A 213 8.49 9.57 33.82
CA ILE A 213 9.21 10.70 34.42
C ILE A 213 8.29 11.48 35.36
N GLU A 214 7.07 11.82 34.90
CA GLU A 214 6.07 12.51 35.73
C GLU A 214 5.67 11.69 36.97
N TYR A 215 5.54 10.37 36.83
CA TYR A 215 5.24 9.47 37.96
C TYR A 215 6.38 9.47 39.00
N ASN A 216 7.63 9.38 38.56
CA ASN A 216 8.77 9.40 39.45
C ASN A 216 8.91 10.77 40.16
N ARG A 217 8.67 11.88 39.45
CA ARG A 217 8.72 13.24 40.04
C ARG A 217 7.66 13.48 41.12
N LYS A 218 6.51 12.80 41.06
CA LYS A 218 5.45 12.92 42.09
C LYS A 218 5.70 12.06 43.33
N LYS A 219 6.64 11.12 43.25
CA LYS A 219 6.95 10.17 44.33
C LYS A 219 8.18 10.59 45.14
N ASN A 220 9.04 11.43 44.57
CA ASN A 220 10.09 12.18 45.26
C ASN A 220 9.53 13.52 45.75
#